data_AF-A0A1T1I938-F1
#
_entry.id   AF-A0A1T1I938-F1
#
_cell.length_a   1.000
_cell.length_b   1.000
_cell.length_c   1.000
_cell.angle_alpha   90.00
_cell.angle_beta   90.00
_cell.angle_gamma   90.00
#
_symmetry.space_group_name_H-M   'P 1'
#
loop_
_entity.id
_entity.type
_entity.pdbx_description
1 polymer ?
#
loop_
_entity_poly.entity_id
_entity_poly.type
_entity_poly.pdbx_seq_one_letter_code
_entity_poly.pdbx_strand_id
1 'polypeptide(L)'
;MYLILNNIDTGALYAKRITEQVNRAEFQVSYAHDKFAAVEKLISIFIENNFNHNLDGIEEILNDALTDNKSSTIQAVRKSFSKYGEMVKIMLEETQFSSLSKFLISHTDKCLAIEMTKRREKSLIDMLRESPTY
;
A
#
# COMPACT_ATOMS: atom_id res chain seq x y z
N MET A 1 9.04 -17.10 6.66
CA MET A 1 10.06 -16.04 6.84
C MET A 1 10.72 -15.75 5.51
N TYR A 2 10.78 -14.46 5.15
CA TYR A 2 11.31 -13.94 3.90
C TYR A 2 12.53 -13.04 4.18
N LEU A 3 13.48 -13.09 3.25
CA LEU A 3 14.61 -12.19 3.13
C LEU A 3 14.22 -11.07 2.17
N ILE A 4 14.33 -9.84 2.63
CA ILE A 4 14.16 -8.65 1.81
C ILE A 4 15.55 -8.16 1.43
N LEU A 5 15.81 -8.09 0.13
CA LEU A 5 17.11 -7.71 -0.44
C LEU A 5 16.91 -6.38 -1.16
N ASN A 6 17.66 -5.37 -0.74
CA ASN A 6 17.61 -4.02 -1.28
C ASN A 6 19.01 -3.59 -1.73
N ASN A 7 19.16 -3.18 -2.99
CA ASN A 7 20.36 -2.54 -3.50
C ASN A 7 19.94 -1.27 -4.26
N ILE A 8 20.26 -0.11 -3.68
CA ILE A 8 19.91 1.21 -4.23
C ILE A 8 20.75 1.53 -5.47
N ASP A 9 22.00 1.10 -5.52
CA ASP A 9 22.91 1.39 -6.64
C ASP A 9 22.44 0.75 -7.96
N THR A 10 21.77 -0.39 -7.87
CA THR A 10 21.22 -1.14 -9.01
C THR A 10 19.69 -1.00 -9.16
N GLY A 11 19.02 -0.37 -8.19
CA GLY A 11 17.55 -0.32 -8.09
C GLY A 11 16.90 -1.67 -7.82
N ALA A 12 17.67 -2.67 -7.38
CA ALA A 12 17.19 -4.03 -7.19
C ALA A 12 16.51 -4.20 -5.83
N LEU A 13 15.25 -4.62 -5.84
CA LEU A 13 14.44 -4.83 -4.65
C LEU A 13 13.68 -6.15 -4.74
N TYR A 14 14.00 -7.11 -3.89
CA TYR A 14 13.45 -8.48 -3.94
C TYR A 14 13.01 -8.99 -2.57
N ALA A 15 12.00 -9.86 -2.55
CA ALA A 15 11.68 -10.70 -1.40
C ALA A 15 11.80 -12.18 -1.78
N LYS A 16 12.75 -12.89 -1.14
CA LYS A 16 12.99 -14.32 -1.37
C LYS A 16 12.76 -15.11 -0.09
N ARG A 17 12.43 -16.40 -0.19
CA ARG A 17 12.28 -17.23 1.01
C ARG A 17 13.64 -17.43 1.67
N ILE A 18 13.67 -17.52 3.00
CA ILE A 18 14.95 -17.68 3.73
C ILE A 18 15.72 -18.96 3.35
N THR A 19 15.02 -19.93 2.77
CA THR A 19 15.56 -21.21 2.28
C THR A 19 16.32 -21.09 0.97
N GLU A 20 16.20 -19.95 0.27
CA GLU A 20 16.87 -19.73 -1.01
C GLU A 20 18.31 -19.22 -0.82
N GLN A 21 19.22 -19.68 -1.68
CA GLN A 21 20.59 -19.16 -1.70
C GLN A 21 20.61 -17.82 -2.44
N VAL A 22 20.96 -16.76 -1.71
CA VAL A 22 21.02 -15.39 -2.24
C VAL A 22 22.37 -14.76 -1.88
N ASN A 23 22.96 -14.04 -2.84
CA ASN A 23 24.17 -13.28 -2.62
C ASN A 23 23.84 -12.09 -1.71
N ARG A 24 24.30 -12.13 -0.44
CA ARG A 24 24.00 -11.09 0.55
C ARG A 24 25.02 -9.97 0.57
N ALA A 25 26.18 -10.14 -0.07
CA ALA A 25 27.28 -9.17 0.02
C ALA A 25 26.95 -7.85 -0.71
N GLU A 26 26.11 -7.92 -1.74
CA GLU A 26 25.74 -6.79 -2.59
C GLU A 26 24.42 -6.13 -2.18
N PHE A 27 23.75 -6.63 -1.13
CA PHE A 27 22.41 -6.18 -0.77
C PHE A 27 22.33 -5.81 0.71
N GLN A 28 21.60 -4.73 0.99
CA GLN A 28 21.09 -4.49 2.33
C GLN A 28 19.99 -5.52 2.61
N VAL A 29 20.19 -6.34 3.63
CA VAL A 29 19.28 -7.44 3.98
C VAL A 29 18.37 -7.05 5.14
N SER A 30 17.08 -7.27 4.97
CA SER A 30 16.04 -7.16 6.00
C SER A 30 15.23 -8.45 6.06
N TYR A 31 14.44 -8.63 7.13
CA TYR A 31 13.67 -9.87 7.34
C TYR A 31 12.18 -9.59 7.50
N ALA A 32 11.33 -10.47 6.98
CA ALA A 32 9.89 -10.45 7.21
C ALA A 32 9.41 -11.83 7.70
N HIS A 33 8.48 -11.86 8.65
CA HIS A 33 8.03 -13.12 9.25
C HIS A 33 7.22 -13.97 8.28
N ASP A 34 6.36 -13.34 7.49
CA ASP A 34 5.51 -13.95 6.48
C ASP A 34 5.52 -13.14 5.17
N LYS A 35 4.76 -13.61 4.18
CA LYS A 35 4.65 -12.97 2.87
C LYS A 35 3.92 -11.62 2.93
N PHE A 36 2.99 -11.44 3.85
CA PHE A 36 2.21 -10.20 3.99
C PHE A 36 3.07 -9.08 4.60
N ALA A 37 3.86 -9.39 5.62
CA ALA A 37 4.88 -8.50 6.17
C ALA A 37 5.99 -8.23 5.15
N ALA A 38 6.30 -9.17 4.25
CA ALA A 38 7.24 -8.95 3.16
C ALA A 38 6.70 -7.90 2.17
N VAL A 39 5.41 -7.99 1.78
CA VAL A 39 4.72 -6.98 0.98
C VAL A 39 4.80 -5.61 1.66
N GLU A 40 4.44 -5.52 2.95
CA GLU A 40 4.51 -4.24 3.69
C GLU A 40 5.91 -3.64 3.66
N LYS A 41 6.95 -4.45 3.89
CA LYS A 41 8.34 -3.98 3.91
C LYS A 41 8.85 -3.57 2.53
N LEU A 42 8.53 -4.31 1.49
CA LEU A 42 8.93 -3.95 0.13
C LEU A 42 8.31 -2.62 -0.31
N ILE A 43 7.01 -2.45 -0.08
CA ILE A 43 6.31 -1.18 -0.35
C ILE A 43 6.95 -0.03 0.44
N SER A 44 7.27 -0.27 1.72
CA SER A 44 7.91 0.73 2.57
C SER A 44 9.28 1.14 2.02
N ILE A 45 10.14 0.18 1.69
CA ILE A 45 11.50 0.43 1.16
C ILE A 45 11.44 1.14 -0.19
N PHE A 46 10.49 0.77 -1.05
CA PHE A 46 10.30 1.39 -2.34
C PHE A 46 9.94 2.88 -2.23
N ILE A 47 8.97 3.20 -1.37
CA ILE A 47 8.53 4.57 -1.15
C ILE A 47 9.59 5.39 -0.40
N GLU A 48 10.20 4.82 0.64
CA GLU A 48 11.23 5.50 1.44
C GLU A 48 12.49 5.83 0.64
N ASN A 49 12.77 5.06 -0.42
CA ASN A 49 13.85 5.35 -1.37
C ASN A 49 13.39 6.16 -2.60
N ASN A 50 12.28 6.90 -2.50
CA ASN A 50 11.76 7.78 -3.54
C ASN A 50 11.54 7.09 -4.90
N PHE A 51 11.01 5.87 -4.92
CA PHE A 51 10.68 5.15 -6.16
C PHE A 51 11.90 4.80 -7.04
N ASN A 52 13.11 4.81 -6.47
CA ASN A 52 14.35 4.48 -7.21
C ASN A 52 14.59 2.98 -7.44
N HIS A 53 13.61 2.13 -7.11
CA HIS A 53 13.72 0.68 -7.24
C HIS A 53 12.88 0.18 -8.40
N ASN A 54 13.18 -1.01 -8.90
CA ASN A 54 12.35 -1.71 -9.86
C ASN A 54 11.13 -2.33 -9.15
N LEU A 55 9.99 -2.35 -9.84
CA LEU A 55 8.74 -2.90 -9.33
C LEU A 55 8.68 -4.43 -9.37
N ASP A 56 9.56 -5.09 -10.13
CA ASP A 56 9.52 -6.54 -10.39
C ASP A 56 9.40 -7.38 -9.11
N GLY A 57 10.17 -7.05 -8.07
CA GLY A 57 10.11 -7.80 -6.80
C GLY A 57 8.88 -7.49 -5.95
N ILE A 58 8.28 -6.31 -6.10
CA ILE A 58 6.99 -5.98 -5.49
C ILE A 58 5.88 -6.79 -6.18
N GLU A 59 5.91 -6.86 -7.52
CA GLU A 59 4.94 -7.64 -8.27
C GLU A 59 5.03 -9.13 -7.96
N GLU A 60 6.24 -9.69 -7.91
CA GLU A 60 6.48 -11.10 -7.59
C GLU A 60 5.86 -11.47 -6.23
N ILE A 61 6.14 -10.67 -5.18
CA ILE A 61 5.60 -10.96 -3.85
C ILE A 61 4.09 -10.71 -3.75
N LEU A 62 3.57 -9.70 -4.47
CA LEU A 62 2.14 -9.42 -4.49
C LEU A 62 1.39 -10.56 -5.15
N ASN A 63 1.93 -11.12 -6.23
CA ASN A 63 1.35 -12.28 -6.89
C ASN A 63 1.32 -13.52 -5.97
N ASP A 64 2.42 -13.83 -5.28
CA ASP A 64 2.49 -14.94 -4.30
C ASP A 64 1.49 -14.72 -3.15
N ALA A 65 1.42 -13.50 -2.61
CA ALA A 65 0.51 -13.16 -1.53
C ALA A 65 -0.98 -13.20 -1.94
N LEU A 66 -1.32 -12.68 -3.12
CA LEU A 66 -2.69 -12.71 -3.65
C LEU A 66 -3.18 -14.12 -3.95
N THR A 67 -2.30 -14.98 -4.47
CA THR A 67 -2.62 -16.39 -4.77
C THR A 67 -2.91 -17.18 -3.50
N ASP A 68 -2.22 -16.86 -2.41
CA ASP A 68 -2.41 -17.53 -1.12
C ASP A 68 -3.62 -17.00 -0.35
N ASN A 69 -3.67 -15.68 -0.11
CA ASN A 69 -4.79 -15.06 0.60
C ASN A 69 -4.98 -13.60 0.17
N LYS A 70 -6.00 -13.38 -0.66
CA LYS A 70 -6.39 -12.04 -1.12
C LYS A 70 -6.78 -11.10 0.02
N SER A 71 -7.50 -11.58 1.03
CA SER A 71 -7.99 -10.71 2.13
C SER A 71 -6.83 -10.18 2.96
N SER A 72 -5.93 -11.06 3.38
CA SER A 72 -4.73 -10.69 4.14
C SER A 72 -3.80 -9.78 3.34
N THR A 73 -3.67 -10.03 2.03
CA THR A 73 -2.86 -9.15 1.15
C THR A 73 -3.46 -7.75 1.04
N ILE A 74 -4.77 -7.62 0.83
CA ILE A 74 -5.44 -6.32 0.82
C ILE A 74 -5.27 -5.61 2.17
N GLN A 75 -5.32 -6.34 3.29
CA GLN A 75 -5.11 -5.76 4.61
C GLN A 75 -3.68 -5.23 4.78
N ALA A 76 -2.66 -5.97 4.33
CA ALA A 76 -1.27 -5.54 4.32
C ALA A 76 -1.08 -4.26 3.49
N VAL A 77 -1.61 -4.23 2.26
CA VAL A 77 -1.57 -3.05 1.39
C VAL A 77 -2.30 -1.85 2.02
N ARG A 78 -3.47 -2.08 2.65
CA ARG A 78 -4.21 -1.03 3.37
C ARG A 78 -3.41 -0.45 4.54
N LYS A 79 -2.65 -1.28 5.24
CA LYS A 79 -1.78 -0.84 6.33
C LYS A 79 -0.65 0.04 5.79
N SER A 80 0.00 -0.36 4.70
CA SER A 80 0.95 0.51 3.98
C SER A 80 0.29 1.82 3.52
N PHE A 81 -0.93 1.77 2.97
CA PHE A 81 -1.67 2.95 2.56
C PHE A 81 -1.99 3.90 3.71
N SER A 82 -2.29 3.39 4.92
CA SER A 82 -2.48 4.25 6.09
C SER A 82 -1.21 5.02 6.49
N LYS A 83 -0.03 4.48 6.17
CA LYS A 83 1.27 5.08 6.51
C LYS A 83 1.76 6.05 5.43
N TYR A 84 1.64 5.67 4.16
CA TYR A 84 2.23 6.42 3.03
C TYR A 84 1.19 7.08 2.11
N GLY A 85 -0.11 6.86 2.34
CA GLY A 85 -1.19 7.50 1.59
C GLY A 85 -1.12 7.24 0.09
N GLU A 86 -1.32 8.31 -0.69
CA GLU A 86 -1.39 8.27 -2.16
C GLU A 86 -0.13 7.70 -2.82
N MET A 87 1.03 7.75 -2.17
CA MET A 87 2.26 7.13 -2.69
C MET A 87 2.08 5.62 -2.96
N VAL A 88 1.30 4.93 -2.13
CA VAL A 88 1.00 3.50 -2.34
C VAL A 88 0.11 3.30 -3.55
N LYS A 89 -0.83 4.22 -3.82
CA LYS A 89 -1.69 4.13 -5.00
C LYS A 89 -0.90 4.36 -6.28
N ILE A 90 -0.05 5.38 -6.31
CA ILE A 90 0.82 5.68 -7.46
C ILE A 90 1.67 4.45 -7.78
N MET A 91 2.33 3.88 -6.79
CA MET A 91 3.11 2.65 -6.98
C MET A 91 2.26 1.49 -7.51
N LEU A 92 1.07 1.24 -6.94
CA LEU A 92 0.20 0.16 -7.42
C LEU A 92 -0.30 0.39 -8.85
N GLU A 93 -0.55 1.64 -9.24
CA GLU A 93 -0.99 2.00 -10.59
C GLU A 93 0.07 1.73 -11.65
N GLU A 94 1.36 1.81 -11.27
CA GLU A 94 2.49 1.44 -12.13
C GLU A 94 2.70 -0.07 -12.23
N THR A 95 2.09 -0.86 -11.33
CA THR A 95 2.14 -2.34 -11.39
C THR A 95 0.99 -2.94 -12.20
N GLN A 96 1.13 -4.21 -12.57
CA GLN A 96 0.05 -5.03 -13.13
C GLN A 96 -1.17 -5.16 -12.18
N PHE A 97 -1.02 -4.79 -10.90
CA PHE A 97 -2.06 -4.85 -9.88
C PHE A 97 -2.77 -3.51 -9.64
N SER A 98 -2.77 -2.59 -10.61
CA SER A 98 -3.45 -1.28 -10.55
C SER A 98 -4.90 -1.35 -10.06
N SER A 99 -5.62 -2.44 -10.31
CA SER A 99 -6.98 -2.65 -9.78
C SER A 99 -7.08 -2.62 -8.24
N LEU A 100 -5.99 -2.90 -7.53
CA LEU A 100 -5.93 -2.83 -6.06
C LEU A 100 -6.04 -1.40 -5.53
N SER A 101 -5.58 -0.40 -6.30
CA SER A 101 -5.64 1.02 -5.90
C SER A 101 -7.08 1.48 -5.64
N LYS A 102 -8.05 0.92 -6.38
CA LYS A 102 -9.49 1.20 -6.25
C LYS A 102 -10.07 0.85 -4.88
N PHE A 103 -9.42 -0.07 -4.14
CA PHE A 103 -9.85 -0.48 -2.80
C PHE A 103 -9.23 0.36 -1.68
N LEU A 104 -8.35 1.29 -2.03
CA LEU A 104 -7.66 2.19 -1.11
C LEU A 104 -8.40 3.53 -1.11
N ILE A 105 -9.28 3.72 -0.13
CA ILE A 105 -10.02 4.96 0.05
C ILE A 105 -9.37 5.72 1.20
N SER A 106 -8.97 6.97 0.96
CA SER A 106 -8.36 7.81 1.98
C SER A 106 -9.35 8.10 3.11
N HIS A 107 -8.84 8.38 4.32
CA HIS A 107 -9.70 8.77 5.44
C HIS A 107 -10.47 10.06 5.12
N THR A 108 -9.81 11.00 4.44
CA THR A 108 -10.40 12.25 3.94
C THR A 108 -11.60 12.00 3.01
N ASP A 109 -11.48 11.06 2.07
CA ASP A 109 -12.59 10.72 1.17
C ASP A 109 -13.77 10.10 1.93
N LYS A 110 -13.48 9.27 2.94
CA LYS A 110 -14.52 8.70 3.81
C LYS A 110 -15.25 9.78 4.61
N CYS A 111 -14.51 10.73 5.20
CA CYS A 111 -15.10 11.86 5.92
C CYS A 111 -15.99 12.71 5.01
N LEU A 112 -15.51 13.05 3.81
CA LEU A 112 -16.26 13.83 2.83
C LEU A 112 -17.55 13.10 2.41
N ALA A 113 -17.48 11.80 2.16
CA ALA A 113 -18.66 11.00 1.84
C ALA A 113 -19.68 10.99 2.99
N ILE A 114 -19.23 10.88 4.25
CA ILE A 114 -20.10 10.94 5.43
C ILE A 114 -20.76 12.32 5.55
N GLU A 115 -20.01 13.41 5.37
CA GLU A 115 -20.56 14.77 5.41
C GLU A 115 -21.60 15.01 4.31
N MET A 116 -21.33 14.56 3.09
CA MET A 116 -22.26 14.68 1.96
C MET A 116 -23.55 13.88 2.19
N THR A 117 -23.46 12.68 2.78
CA THR A 117 -24.64 11.89 3.17
C THR A 117 -25.43 12.59 4.27
N LYS A 118 -24.77 13.08 5.33
CA LYS A 118 -25.44 13.87 6.39
C LYS A 118 -26.14 15.10 5.83
N ARG A 119 -25.54 15.80 4.86
CA ARG A 119 -26.19 16.93 4.17
C ARG A 119 -27.42 16.51 3.37
N ARG A 120 -27.42 15.32 2.75
CA ARG A 120 -28.57 14.80 2.00
C ARG A 120 -29.71 14.33 2.90
N GLU A 121 -29.39 13.80 4.08
CA GLU A 121 -30.37 13.32 5.06
C GLU A 121 -30.92 14.44 5.96
N LYS A 122 -30.28 15.61 5.98
CA LYS A 122 -30.79 16.80 6.69
C LYS A 122 -32.10 17.27 6.07
N SER A 123 -33.09 17.55 6.92
CA SER A 123 -34.31 18.20 6.47
C SER A 123 -34.04 19.64 6.05
N LEU A 124 -34.86 20.19 5.15
CA LEU A 124 -34.82 21.60 4.76
C LEU A 124 -34.86 22.56 5.97
N ILE A 125 -35.57 22.18 7.04
CA ILE A 125 -35.71 22.95 8.28
C ILE A 125 -34.38 23.00 9.05
N ASP A 126 -33.62 21.90 9.07
CA ASP A 126 -32.33 21.84 9.75
C ASP A 126 -31.23 22.56 8.98
N MET A 127 -31.30 22.55 7.64
CA MET A 127 -30.38 23.34 6.79
C MET A 127 -30.57 24.85 6.99
N LEU A 128 -31.82 25.32 7.13
CA LEU A 128 -32.15 26.72 7.37
C LEU A 128 -31.68 27.22 8.75
N ARG A 129 -31.68 26.36 9.78
CA ARG A 129 -31.23 26.71 11.14
C ARG A 129 -29.71 26.86 11.28
N GLU A 130 -28.94 26.17 10.45
CA GLU A 130 -27.46 26.27 10.44
C GLU A 130 -26.94 27.32 9.46
N SER A 131 -27.81 27.93 8.66
CA SER A 131 -27.45 29.04 7.79
C SER A 131 -27.26 30.29 8.65
N PRO A 132 -26.16 31.05 8.52
CA PRO A 132 -26.04 32.32 9.23
C PRO A 132 -27.13 33.24 8.69
N THR A 133 -28.17 33.44 9.50
CA THR A 133 -29.20 34.45 9.27
C THR A 133 -28.51 35.81 9.26
N TYR A 134 -28.47 36.44 8.08
CA TYR A 134 -28.32 37.89 7.96
C TYR A 134 -29.61 38.58 8.44
#